data_AF-A0A317HQ45-F1
#
_entry.id   AF-A0A317HQ45-F1
#
_cell.length_a   1.000
_cell.length_b   1.000
_cell.length_c   1.000
_cell.angle_alpha   90.00
_cell.angle_beta   90.00
_cell.angle_gamma   90.00
#
_symmetry.space_group_name_H-M   'P 1'
#
loop_
_entity.id
_entity.type
_entity.pdbx_description
1 polymer ?
#
loop_
_entity_poly.entity_id
_entity_poly.type
_entity_poly.pdbx_seq_one_letter_code
_entity_poly.pdbx_strand_id
1 'polypeptide(L)'
;MKQIFLVGALVGFLGVGPAFAQAAKQGEGHTAPKQQPSTAPAPTAPSGEVALGSVHLPKVKADGKDLPAGTYTVRLTSQAPSNQDAKGETQGLERWVEFVQGGQVKGREVVTIVPQSEISQVQKDTPPKPNSAKVETLKGGDYVRLWINRGGNYYLVHFPTA
;
A
#
# COMPACT_ATOMS: atom_id res chain seq x y z
N MET A 1 58.37 -8.20 -61.13
CA MET A 1 58.81 -8.76 -59.83
C MET A 1 58.23 -7.91 -58.72
N LYS A 2 57.81 -8.57 -57.63
CA LYS A 2 57.48 -8.04 -56.28
C LYS A 2 56.10 -7.41 -56.09
N GLN A 3 55.22 -8.24 -55.54
CA GLN A 3 54.02 -7.85 -54.80
C GLN A 3 54.40 -7.27 -53.43
N ILE A 4 53.56 -6.37 -52.90
CA ILE A 4 53.38 -6.18 -51.46
C ILE A 4 51.91 -5.84 -51.20
N PHE A 5 51.20 -6.72 -50.48
CA PHE A 5 49.97 -6.41 -49.78
C PHE A 5 50.31 -5.92 -48.37
N LEU A 6 49.61 -4.90 -47.88
CA LEU A 6 49.57 -4.57 -46.44
C LEU A 6 48.23 -3.93 -46.09
N VAL A 7 47.52 -4.60 -45.19
CA VAL A 7 46.29 -4.16 -44.53
C VAL A 7 46.69 -3.21 -43.39
N GLY A 8 46.01 -2.06 -43.28
CA GLY A 8 46.27 -1.05 -42.25
C GLY A 8 44.99 -0.33 -41.79
N ALA A 9 44.64 -0.59 -40.53
CA ALA A 9 43.88 0.17 -39.52
C ALA A 9 43.13 1.49 -39.85
N LEU A 10 41.82 1.47 -39.53
CA LEU A 10 41.06 2.31 -38.58
C LEU A 10 41.23 3.85 -38.49
N VAL A 11 40.04 4.50 -38.41
CA VAL A 11 39.64 5.81 -37.82
C VAL A 11 39.60 7.04 -38.75
N GLY A 12 38.41 7.66 -38.84
CA GLY A 12 38.24 9.05 -39.29
C GLY A 12 36.77 9.48 -39.38
N PHE A 13 36.33 10.27 -38.40
CA PHE A 13 34.98 10.81 -38.17
C PHE A 13 34.69 12.10 -39.01
N LEU A 14 33.39 12.49 -39.04
CA LEU A 14 32.80 13.81 -39.38
C LEU A 14 32.58 14.10 -40.88
N GLY A 15 31.33 14.22 -41.36
CA GLY A 15 30.47 15.42 -41.29
C GLY A 15 30.32 15.93 -42.76
N VAL A 16 29.15 16.23 -43.33
CA VAL A 16 28.28 17.40 -43.14
C VAL A 16 27.07 17.18 -44.08
N GLY A 17 25.84 17.52 -43.66
CA GLY A 17 24.61 17.49 -44.50
C GLY A 17 24.58 18.60 -45.56
N PRO A 18 23.42 19.17 -45.99
CA PRO A 18 22.02 18.87 -45.65
C PRO A 18 21.06 18.83 -46.88
N ALA A 19 19.86 18.25 -46.73
CA ALA A 19 18.69 18.69 -47.47
C ALA A 19 17.42 18.34 -46.69
N PHE A 20 16.70 19.40 -46.33
CA PHE A 20 15.54 19.42 -45.46
C PHE A 20 14.25 19.06 -46.20
N ALA A 21 13.26 18.66 -45.39
CA ALA A 21 11.84 19.02 -45.46
C ALA A 21 10.85 17.87 -45.79
N GLN A 22 10.25 17.34 -44.72
CA GLN A 22 8.80 17.30 -44.65
C GLN A 22 8.34 17.68 -43.24
N ALA A 23 7.68 18.82 -43.17
CA ALA A 23 7.11 19.40 -41.97
C ALA A 23 5.92 18.54 -41.49
N ALA A 24 6.02 18.01 -40.27
CA ALA A 24 4.88 17.58 -39.49
C ALA A 24 4.58 18.66 -38.45
N LYS A 25 3.34 19.13 -38.45
CA LYS A 25 2.83 20.21 -37.61
C LYS A 25 2.98 19.88 -36.12
N GLN A 26 3.32 20.90 -35.34
CA GLN A 26 3.21 20.93 -33.89
C GLN A 26 1.77 20.58 -33.47
N GLY A 27 1.59 19.35 -32.98
CA GLY A 27 0.63 19.09 -31.92
C GLY A 27 1.43 19.08 -30.63
N GLU A 28 0.99 19.82 -29.62
CA GLU A 28 1.55 19.82 -28.27
C GLU A 28 1.37 18.42 -27.65
N GLY A 29 2.25 17.50 -28.05
CA GLY A 29 2.29 16.14 -27.53
C GLY A 29 3.00 16.14 -26.20
N HIS A 30 2.36 15.55 -25.18
CA HIS A 30 2.95 15.36 -23.87
C HIS A 30 4.36 14.77 -24.00
N THR A 31 5.34 15.44 -23.40
CA THR A 31 6.70 14.90 -23.28
C THR A 31 6.65 13.55 -22.58
N ALA A 32 7.52 12.62 -22.99
CA ALA A 32 7.61 11.31 -22.36
C ALA A 32 7.70 11.47 -20.83
N PRO A 33 6.94 10.68 -20.04
CA PRO A 33 6.98 10.76 -18.60
C PRO A 33 8.43 10.72 -18.11
N LYS A 34 8.80 11.69 -17.27
CA LYS A 34 10.11 11.67 -16.61
C LYS A 34 10.29 10.32 -15.92
N GLN A 35 11.45 9.71 -16.06
CA GLN A 35 11.76 8.47 -15.35
C GLN A 35 11.51 8.69 -13.87
N GLN A 36 10.58 7.90 -13.32
CA GLN A 36 10.27 7.93 -11.90
C GLN A 36 11.53 7.46 -11.14
N PRO A 37 12.01 8.20 -10.14
CA PRO A 37 13.15 7.78 -9.32
C PRO A 37 12.92 6.38 -8.74
N SER A 38 14.01 5.65 -8.50
CA SER A 38 14.02 4.26 -8.03
C SER A 38 13.07 4.06 -6.84
N THR A 39 12.09 3.19 -7.06
CA THR A 39 11.03 2.74 -6.15
C THR A 39 11.63 2.30 -4.82
N ALA A 40 11.07 2.78 -3.71
CA ALA A 40 11.36 2.22 -2.38
C ALA A 40 11.14 0.70 -2.40
N PRO A 41 11.86 -0.09 -1.58
CA PRO A 41 11.60 -1.53 -1.47
C PRO A 41 10.13 -1.77 -1.12
N ALA A 42 9.55 -2.82 -1.69
CA ALA A 42 8.14 -3.11 -1.48
C ALA A 42 7.84 -3.29 0.02
N PRO A 43 6.78 -2.64 0.55
CA PRO A 43 6.36 -2.85 1.93
C PRO A 43 6.08 -4.32 2.20
N THR A 44 6.45 -4.76 3.40
CA THR A 44 6.18 -6.14 3.85
C THR A 44 5.24 -6.10 5.04
N ALA A 45 4.21 -6.95 5.01
CA ALA A 45 3.35 -7.22 6.15
C ALA A 45 3.65 -8.59 6.77
N PRO A 46 3.26 -8.84 8.03
CA PRO A 46 3.33 -10.19 8.58
C PRO A 46 2.47 -11.15 7.74
N SER A 47 2.81 -12.44 7.68
CA SER A 47 2.07 -13.44 6.89
C SER A 47 1.17 -14.34 7.74
N GLY A 48 1.46 -14.46 9.04
CA GLY A 48 0.76 -15.34 9.98
C GLY A 48 -0.25 -14.62 10.89
N GLU A 49 -0.86 -15.38 11.80
CA GLU A 49 -1.75 -14.81 12.82
C GLU A 49 -0.97 -13.90 13.79
N VAL A 50 -1.59 -12.80 14.20
CA VAL A 50 -1.01 -11.86 15.17
C VAL A 50 -2.06 -11.43 16.17
N ALA A 51 -1.75 -11.54 17.46
CA ALA A 51 -2.56 -10.92 18.51
C ALA A 51 -2.34 -9.41 18.51
N LEU A 52 -3.38 -8.64 18.15
CA LEU A 52 -3.28 -7.18 18.06
C LEU A 52 -3.56 -6.49 19.42
N GLY A 53 -4.32 -7.17 20.29
CA GLY A 53 -4.57 -6.75 21.67
C GLY A 53 -6.06 -6.72 22.00
N SER A 54 -6.42 -6.04 23.09
CA SER A 54 -7.80 -5.82 23.50
C SER A 54 -8.21 -4.37 23.24
N VAL A 55 -9.39 -4.16 22.67
CA VAL A 55 -9.90 -2.83 22.33
C VAL A 55 -11.37 -2.71 22.74
N HIS A 56 -11.78 -1.52 23.15
CA HIS A 56 -13.18 -1.19 23.40
C HIS A 56 -13.76 -0.51 22.17
N LEU A 57 -14.81 -1.08 21.58
CA LEU A 57 -15.50 -0.54 20.41
C LEU A 57 -16.90 -0.04 20.78
N PRO A 58 -17.35 1.08 20.17
CA PRO A 58 -18.77 1.42 20.15
C PRO A 58 -19.54 0.45 19.23
N LYS A 59 -20.86 0.64 19.11
CA LYS A 59 -21.68 -0.15 18.17
C LYS A 59 -21.28 0.20 16.73
N VAL A 60 -20.89 -0.79 15.95
CA VAL A 60 -20.40 -0.62 14.56
C VAL A 60 -20.88 -1.75 13.66
N LYS A 61 -20.69 -1.63 12.35
CA LYS A 61 -20.85 -2.74 11.41
C LYS A 61 -19.49 -3.33 11.05
N ALA A 62 -19.36 -4.65 11.10
CA ALA A 62 -18.19 -5.40 10.67
C ALA A 62 -18.63 -6.44 9.62
N ASP A 63 -18.04 -6.40 8.42
CA ASP A 63 -18.44 -7.25 7.28
C ASP A 63 -19.97 -7.18 7.01
N GLY A 64 -20.49 -5.95 7.06
CA GLY A 64 -21.90 -5.61 6.85
C GLY A 64 -22.86 -6.01 7.98
N LYS A 65 -22.37 -6.64 9.06
CA LYS A 65 -23.19 -7.14 10.19
C LYS A 65 -22.99 -6.28 11.42
N ASP A 66 -24.03 -6.14 12.24
CA ASP A 66 -23.94 -5.41 13.49
C ASP A 66 -22.98 -6.11 14.47
N LEU A 67 -21.98 -5.36 14.94
CA LEU A 67 -21.10 -5.70 16.04
C LEU A 67 -21.52 -4.83 17.25
N PRO A 68 -21.99 -5.44 18.36
CA PRO A 68 -22.38 -4.69 19.54
C PRO A 68 -21.23 -3.85 20.12
N ALA A 69 -21.57 -2.83 20.90
CA ALA A 69 -20.58 -2.13 21.69
C ALA A 69 -19.99 -3.07 22.75
N GLY A 70 -18.68 -3.01 22.96
CA GLY A 70 -18.02 -3.89 23.92
C GLY A 70 -16.51 -3.96 23.77
N THR A 71 -15.90 -4.76 24.64
CA THR A 71 -14.47 -5.03 24.60
C THR A 71 -14.21 -6.35 23.86
N TYR A 72 -13.29 -6.30 22.90
CA TYR A 72 -12.94 -7.41 22.02
C TYR A 72 -11.44 -7.64 22.02
N THR A 73 -11.04 -8.90 22.03
CA THR A 73 -9.67 -9.28 21.61
C THR A 73 -9.63 -9.26 20.10
N VAL A 74 -8.67 -8.52 19.53
CA VAL A 74 -8.48 -8.39 18.10
C VAL A 74 -7.35 -9.30 17.66
N ARG A 75 -7.63 -10.15 16.68
CA ARG A 75 -6.66 -11.06 16.08
C ARG A 75 -6.58 -10.83 14.58
N LEU A 76 -5.38 -10.65 14.07
CA LEU A 76 -5.09 -10.70 12.65
C LEU A 76 -5.01 -12.15 12.20
N THR A 77 -5.65 -12.47 11.08
CA THR A 77 -5.61 -13.81 10.48
C THR A 77 -4.61 -13.87 9.33
N SER A 78 -4.23 -15.07 8.88
CA SER A 78 -3.43 -15.26 7.65
C SER A 78 -4.23 -15.06 6.36
N GLN A 79 -5.55 -14.83 6.45
CA GLN A 79 -6.44 -14.75 5.30
C GLN A 79 -6.46 -13.35 4.72
N ALA A 80 -6.23 -13.26 3.41
CA ALA A 80 -6.49 -12.06 2.62
C ALA A 80 -7.98 -11.97 2.22
N PRO A 81 -8.53 -10.76 2.00
CA PRO A 81 -9.85 -10.60 1.41
C PRO A 81 -9.86 -11.05 -0.05
N SER A 82 -10.99 -11.54 -0.55
CA SER A 82 -11.09 -12.22 -1.85
C SER A 82 -11.11 -11.30 -3.08
N ASN A 83 -11.17 -9.98 -2.88
CA ASN A 83 -11.31 -8.96 -3.93
C ASN A 83 -9.97 -8.36 -4.41
N GLN A 84 -8.86 -9.08 -4.24
CA GLN A 84 -7.48 -8.64 -4.53
C GLN A 84 -7.10 -8.56 -6.01
N ASP A 85 -8.04 -8.70 -6.95
CA ASP A 85 -7.76 -8.63 -8.40
C ASP A 85 -7.70 -7.19 -8.93
N ALA A 86 -7.74 -6.18 -8.07
CA ALA A 86 -7.60 -4.78 -8.47
C ALA A 86 -6.15 -4.47 -8.89
N LYS A 87 -5.97 -4.02 -10.13
CA LYS A 87 -4.66 -3.59 -10.64
C LYS A 87 -4.13 -2.41 -9.81
N GLY A 88 -2.95 -2.58 -9.22
CA GLY A 88 -2.30 -1.56 -8.38
C GLY A 88 -2.43 -1.80 -6.88
N GLU A 89 -3.11 -2.86 -6.45
CA GLU A 89 -3.19 -3.24 -5.05
C GLU A 89 -1.92 -3.99 -4.61
N THR A 90 -1.34 -3.59 -3.48
CA THR A 90 -0.18 -4.30 -2.90
C THR A 90 -0.68 -5.53 -2.15
N GLN A 91 -0.52 -6.70 -2.77
CA GLN A 91 -0.89 -7.98 -2.19
C GLN A 91 -0.30 -8.14 -0.77
N GLY A 92 -1.14 -8.55 0.18
CA GLY A 92 -0.73 -8.88 1.55
C GLY A 92 -0.76 -7.73 2.55
N LEU A 93 -0.98 -6.48 2.12
CA LEU A 93 -1.23 -5.36 3.05
C LEU A 93 -2.68 -5.26 3.51
N GLU A 94 -3.58 -6.05 2.93
CA GLU A 94 -4.94 -6.21 3.42
C GLU A 94 -5.17 -7.64 3.90
N ARG A 95 -5.72 -7.78 5.10
CA ARG A 95 -6.05 -9.08 5.72
C ARG A 95 -7.30 -9.00 6.56
N TRP A 96 -7.86 -10.14 6.92
CA TRP A 96 -8.97 -10.19 7.87
C TRP A 96 -8.47 -10.07 9.31
N VAL A 97 -9.14 -9.24 10.09
CA VAL A 97 -9.10 -9.28 11.56
C VAL A 97 -10.40 -9.84 12.11
N GLU A 98 -10.30 -10.56 13.21
CA GLU A 98 -11.42 -11.08 13.98
C GLU A 98 -11.54 -10.37 15.31
N PHE A 99 -12.78 -10.05 15.69
CA PHE A 99 -13.15 -9.48 16.98
C PHE A 99 -13.72 -10.58 17.86
N VAL A 100 -12.93 -11.02 18.84
CA VAL A 100 -13.22 -12.17 19.70
C VAL A 100 -13.69 -11.69 21.07
N GLN A 101 -14.79 -12.25 21.56
CA GLN A 101 -15.31 -12.00 22.90
C GLN A 101 -15.85 -13.31 23.49
N GLY A 102 -15.41 -13.65 24.71
CA GLY A 102 -15.78 -14.92 25.35
C GLY A 102 -15.33 -16.16 24.56
N GLY A 103 -14.19 -16.07 23.86
CA GLY A 103 -13.67 -17.16 23.01
C GLY A 103 -14.40 -17.35 21.68
N GLN A 104 -15.39 -16.53 21.36
CA GLN A 104 -16.14 -16.60 20.10
C GLN A 104 -15.82 -15.40 19.21
N VAL A 105 -15.64 -15.65 17.90
CA VAL A 105 -15.58 -14.59 16.89
C VAL A 105 -16.95 -13.93 16.80
N LYS A 106 -17.06 -12.67 17.21
CA LYS A 106 -18.29 -11.87 17.18
C LYS A 106 -18.40 -11.01 15.91
N GLY A 107 -17.28 -10.76 15.25
CA GLY A 107 -17.24 -10.00 13.99
C GLY A 107 -15.92 -10.21 13.28
N ARG A 108 -15.89 -9.88 11.99
CA ARG A 108 -14.69 -9.90 11.16
C ARG A 108 -14.70 -8.65 10.28
N GLU A 109 -13.54 -8.05 10.05
CA GLU A 109 -13.42 -6.90 9.15
C GLU A 109 -12.06 -6.92 8.44
N VAL A 110 -11.97 -6.31 7.27
CA VAL A 110 -10.70 -6.13 6.56
C VAL A 110 -9.89 -5.05 7.28
N VAL A 111 -8.61 -5.34 7.48
CA VAL A 111 -7.63 -4.41 8.03
C VAL A 111 -6.62 -4.04 6.95
N THR A 112 -6.29 -2.76 6.88
CA THR A 112 -5.12 -2.28 6.15
C THR A 112 -3.92 -2.28 7.07
N ILE A 113 -2.82 -2.87 6.61
CA ILE A 113 -1.54 -2.97 7.30
C ILE A 113 -0.61 -1.92 6.69
N VAL A 114 -0.16 -1.00 7.52
CA VAL A 114 0.82 0.04 7.15
C VAL A 114 2.12 -0.25 7.89
N PRO A 115 3.20 -0.59 7.19
CA PRO A 115 4.50 -0.79 7.83
C PRO A 115 5.04 0.49 8.47
N GLN A 116 5.87 0.36 9.52
CA GLN A 116 6.47 1.52 10.19
C GLN A 116 7.18 2.48 9.24
N SER A 117 7.82 1.97 8.19
CA SER A 117 8.56 2.77 7.20
C SER A 117 7.66 3.69 6.36
N GLU A 118 6.35 3.42 6.31
CA GLU A 118 5.40 4.14 5.45
C GLU A 118 4.47 5.05 6.24
N ILE A 119 4.42 4.94 7.57
CA ILE A 119 3.43 5.66 8.37
C ILE A 119 3.52 7.19 8.19
N SER A 120 4.73 7.72 8.00
CA SER A 120 4.96 9.16 7.76
C SER A 120 4.36 9.66 6.45
N GLN A 121 4.10 8.77 5.49
CA GLN A 121 3.51 9.11 4.19
C GLN A 121 1.98 9.12 4.22
N VAL A 122 1.37 8.34 5.12
CA VAL A 122 -0.09 8.13 5.14
C VAL A 122 -0.80 8.78 6.34
N GLN A 123 -0.07 9.07 7.42
CA GLN A 123 -0.67 9.63 8.63
C GLN A 123 -1.04 11.10 8.45
N LYS A 124 -2.28 11.44 8.80
CA LYS A 124 -2.75 12.83 8.93
C LYS A 124 -2.91 13.26 10.39
N ASP A 125 -3.16 12.29 11.27
CA ASP A 125 -3.32 12.47 12.71
C ASP A 125 -2.19 11.79 13.47
N THR A 126 -2.03 12.11 14.76
CA THR A 126 -1.02 11.48 15.61
C THR A 126 -1.29 9.97 15.75
N PRO A 127 -0.34 9.09 15.37
CA PRO A 127 -0.48 7.66 15.52
C PRO A 127 -0.53 7.21 16.99
N PRO A 128 -1.17 6.07 17.28
CA PRO A 128 -1.07 5.44 18.59
C PRO A 128 0.39 5.08 18.90
N LYS A 129 0.74 5.18 20.17
CA LYS A 129 2.05 4.76 20.69
C LYS A 129 2.28 3.26 20.40
N PRO A 130 3.54 2.80 20.36
CA PRO A 130 3.83 1.37 20.25
C PRO A 130 3.04 0.56 21.27
N ASN A 131 2.49 -0.57 20.83
CA ASN A 131 1.69 -1.50 21.62
C ASN A 131 0.34 -0.97 22.13
N SER A 132 -0.16 0.15 21.59
CA SER A 132 -1.45 0.72 21.94
C SER A 132 -2.42 0.77 20.76
N ALA A 133 -3.68 1.09 21.06
CA ALA A 133 -4.73 1.31 20.08
C ALA A 133 -5.41 2.65 20.34
N LYS A 134 -6.02 3.21 19.28
CA LYS A 134 -6.83 4.42 19.31
C LYS A 134 -8.11 4.14 18.53
N VAL A 135 -9.25 4.51 19.11
CA VAL A 135 -10.58 4.40 18.48
C VAL A 135 -11.09 5.81 18.29
N GLU A 136 -11.47 6.15 17.06
CA GLU A 136 -11.82 7.51 16.66
C GLU A 136 -13.11 7.51 15.85
N THR A 137 -14.02 8.42 16.20
CA THR A 137 -15.17 8.72 15.37
C THR A 137 -14.76 9.71 14.27
N LEU A 138 -15.06 9.38 13.02
CA LEU A 138 -14.72 10.17 11.85
C LEU A 138 -15.99 10.66 11.14
N LYS A 139 -15.82 11.65 10.24
CA LYS A 139 -16.89 12.20 9.39
C LYS A 139 -18.19 12.48 10.17
N GLY A 140 -18.10 13.20 11.29
CA GLY A 140 -19.26 13.63 12.06
C GLY A 140 -20.07 12.52 12.76
N GLY A 141 -19.61 11.26 12.76
CA GLY A 141 -20.36 10.15 13.36
C GLY A 141 -20.60 8.97 12.41
N ASP A 142 -20.29 9.11 11.12
CA ASP A 142 -20.64 8.09 10.13
C ASP A 142 -19.70 6.88 10.15
N TYR A 143 -18.48 7.06 10.66
CA TYR A 143 -17.45 6.02 10.68
C TYR A 143 -16.72 5.98 12.01
N VAL A 144 -16.27 4.78 12.37
CA VAL A 144 -15.31 4.56 13.45
C VAL A 144 -14.04 4.01 12.85
N ARG A 145 -12.90 4.61 13.17
CA ARG A 145 -11.57 4.09 12.85
C ARG A 145 -10.97 3.46 14.09
N LEU A 146 -10.61 2.19 13.98
CA LEU A 146 -9.71 1.52 14.91
C LEU A 146 -8.30 1.56 14.34
N TRP A 147 -7.38 2.15 15.08
CA TRP A 147 -5.97 2.25 14.73
C TRP A 147 -5.12 1.59 15.80
N ILE A 148 -4.42 0.51 15.46
CA ILE A 148 -3.57 -0.26 16.39
C ILE A 148 -2.12 -0.15 15.94
N ASN A 149 -1.18 0.02 16.88
CA ASN A 149 0.25 -0.10 16.64
C ASN A 149 0.78 -1.34 17.37
N ARG A 150 1.20 -2.36 16.60
CA ARG A 150 1.69 -3.63 17.15
C ARG A 150 2.83 -4.18 16.30
N GLY A 151 3.95 -4.52 16.94
CA GLY A 151 5.08 -5.18 16.26
C GLY A 151 5.64 -4.40 15.08
N GLY A 152 5.75 -3.07 15.19
CA GLY A 152 6.29 -2.21 14.12
C GLY A 152 5.39 -2.08 12.90
N ASN A 153 4.10 -2.39 13.04
CA ASN A 153 3.10 -2.20 12.01
C ASN A 153 1.89 -1.48 12.59
N TYR A 154 1.23 -0.70 11.74
CA TYR A 154 -0.04 -0.06 12.03
C TYR A 154 -1.16 -0.79 11.34
N TYR A 155 -2.25 -1.01 12.06
CA TYR A 155 -3.43 -1.73 11.59
C TYR A 155 -4.61 -0.78 11.64
N LEU A 156 -5.21 -0.51 10.48
CA LEU A 156 -6.33 0.40 10.34
C LEU A 156 -7.56 -0.37 9.90
N VAL A 157 -8.60 -0.30 10.72
CA VAL A 157 -9.92 -0.85 10.41
C VAL A 157 -10.90 0.31 10.40
N HIS A 158 -11.72 0.39 9.34
CA HIS A 158 -12.76 1.40 9.21
C HIS A 158 -14.11 0.71 9.25
N PHE A 159 -14.94 1.10 10.21
CA PHE A 159 -16.29 0.60 10.34
C PHE A 159 -17.29 1.69 10.00
N PRO A 160 -18.34 1.38 9.23
CA PRO A 160 -19.58 2.15 9.29
C PRO A 160 -20.17 2.07 10.70
N THR A 161 -20.80 3.15 11.15
CA THR A 161 -21.66 3.09 12.34
C THR A 161 -22.93 2.29 12.06
N ALA A 162 -23.47 1.64 13.10
CA ALA A 162 -24.51 0.61 12.98
C ALA A 162 -25.94 1.12 13.12
#